data_AF-A0AAD5S1Q1-F1
#
_entry.id   AF-A0AAD5S1Q1-F1
#
_cell.length_a   1.000
_cell.length_b   1.000
_cell.length_c   1.000
_cell.angle_alpha   90.00
_cell.angle_beta   90.00
_cell.angle_gamma   90.00
#
_symmetry.space_group_name_H-M   'P 1'
#
loop_
_entity.id
_entity.type
_entity.pdbx_description
1 polymer ?
#
loop_
_entity_poly.entity_id
_entity_poly.type
_entity_poly.pdbx_seq_one_letter_code
_entity_poly.pdbx_strand_id
1 'polypeptide(L)'
;MSRYLQFLRSSHLPRQHCALQTLIRTLATTTHHKPNSLASLFPGEPTRPSVNVPIPGPAAKKCLAELDKYQDPRGVVLVQDVERSVGNYFVDADGNVLLDVFSHIASIPVGYNNSLILDAAKSDKWAQAIVNRPALGMFPPTTWPQTLHDSLISAAPPGLTQVFTGQCGATANESAFRAAFFYQALKRRKDRSDPSFTEEELSTCLSNIPPGSPAMSILSFGKSFHGRTMGALSATRSKWVHKLDVPAFDWPVAAFPQLRYPLSEYTKENDQADQKSLDEVERLIRLWKERSNPVAAVIVEPIQGEGGDNHASPKFFRELRELTKREGVLLIVDEVQTGVGATGKMWAHEYWNLESPPDMVTFSKKMQAAGFYHNIEMRPSHPYRNFNTWMGDPIRAYYAQHIISQIRKFNLLSLVNQTGSHLLSALSDLASSHPETISN
;
A
#
# COMPACT_ATOMS: atom_id res chain seq x y z
N MET A 1 49.54 20.75 -3.38
CA MET A 1 50.59 20.89 -4.41
C MET A 1 49.92 20.77 -5.78
N SER A 2 49.88 21.88 -6.53
CA SER A 2 49.65 21.98 -7.99
C SER A 2 48.27 21.55 -8.54
N ARG A 3 47.56 22.24 -9.44
CA ARG A 3 47.62 23.53 -10.15
C ARG A 3 46.33 23.54 -11.02
N TYR A 4 45.85 24.74 -11.38
CA TYR A 4 45.07 25.15 -12.57
C TYR A 4 43.92 26.09 -12.16
N LEU A 5 44.18 27.39 -11.96
CA LEU A 5 44.43 28.49 -12.92
C LEU A 5 43.16 29.31 -13.20
N GLN A 6 43.10 30.46 -12.51
CA GLN A 6 42.39 31.69 -12.90
C GLN A 6 43.07 32.34 -14.11
N PHE A 7 42.26 32.87 -15.03
CA PHE A 7 42.50 33.96 -15.99
C PHE A 7 41.17 34.13 -16.75
N LEU A 8 40.54 35.27 -17.05
CA LEU A 8 40.94 36.67 -17.27
C LEU A 8 39.73 37.59 -16.98
N ARG A 9 40.01 38.82 -16.51
CA ARG A 9 39.12 39.98 -16.67
C ARG A 9 39.40 40.68 -18.01
N SER A 10 38.34 41.14 -18.66
CA SER A 10 38.18 42.45 -19.33
C SER A 10 37.48 42.34 -20.69
N SER A 11 36.36 43.02 -20.82
CA SER A 11 35.90 43.62 -22.08
C SER A 11 34.76 44.58 -21.77
N HIS A 12 35.04 45.88 -21.95
CA HIS A 12 34.03 46.91 -22.10
C HIS A 12 33.18 46.63 -23.35
N LEU A 13 31.85 46.76 -23.21
CA LEU A 13 30.92 46.83 -24.33
C LEU A 13 30.05 48.09 -24.16
N PRO A 14 29.83 48.87 -25.22
CA PRO A 14 29.10 50.13 -25.16
C PRO A 14 27.58 49.94 -25.23
N ARG A 15 26.89 50.94 -24.68
CA ARG A 15 25.44 51.14 -24.64
C ARG A 15 24.77 50.91 -26.00
N GLN A 16 23.72 50.10 -26.01
CA GLN A 16 22.64 50.18 -27.00
C GLN A 16 21.31 50.41 -26.28
N HIS A 17 20.66 51.51 -26.65
CA HIS A 17 19.28 51.82 -26.31
C HIS A 17 18.35 50.81 -26.98
N CYS A 18 17.49 50.15 -26.21
CA CYS A 18 16.30 49.49 -26.74
C CYS A 18 15.09 49.94 -25.94
N ALA A 19 14.06 50.36 -26.68
CA ALA A 19 12.89 51.08 -26.20
C ALA A 19 12.02 50.22 -25.28
N LEU A 20 11.49 50.84 -24.21
CA LEU A 20 10.38 50.30 -23.45
C LEU A 20 9.14 50.24 -24.34
N GLN A 21 8.70 49.03 -24.71
CA GLN A 21 7.32 48.78 -25.09
C GLN A 21 6.58 48.22 -23.88
N THR A 22 5.68 49.04 -23.35
CA THR A 22 4.75 48.70 -22.28
C THR A 22 3.77 47.64 -22.76
N LEU A 23 4.00 46.37 -22.43
CA LEU A 23 3.00 45.32 -22.60
C LEU A 23 2.04 45.36 -21.41
N ILE A 24 0.84 45.90 -21.62
CA ILE A 24 -0.26 45.82 -20.67
C ILE A 24 -0.69 44.34 -20.60
N ARG A 25 -0.27 43.63 -19.55
CA ARG A 25 -0.85 42.33 -19.17
C ARG A 25 -2.22 42.60 -18.53
N THR A 26 -3.28 42.29 -19.25
CA THR A 26 -4.61 42.08 -18.68
C THR A 26 -4.53 40.91 -17.70
N LEU A 27 -4.52 41.22 -16.41
CA LEU A 27 -4.75 40.26 -15.34
C LEU A 27 -6.23 39.86 -15.39
N ALA A 28 -6.53 38.76 -16.09
CA ALA A 28 -7.77 38.05 -15.86
C ALA A 28 -7.68 37.42 -14.46
N THR A 29 -8.37 38.03 -13.51
CA THR A 29 -8.60 37.45 -12.18
C THR A 29 -9.49 36.22 -12.34
N THR A 30 -8.89 35.05 -12.53
CA THR A 30 -9.58 33.78 -12.31
C THR A 30 -9.87 33.70 -10.82
N THR A 31 -11.10 34.01 -10.44
CA THR A 31 -11.63 33.68 -9.13
C THR A 31 -11.57 32.16 -8.99
N HIS A 32 -10.55 31.66 -8.28
CA HIS A 32 -10.50 30.26 -7.88
C HIS A 32 -11.66 30.02 -6.91
N HIS A 33 -12.82 29.61 -7.45
CA HIS A 33 -13.89 29.03 -6.64
C HIS A 33 -13.33 27.77 -6.00
N LYS A 34 -12.92 27.87 -4.73
CA LYS A 34 -12.59 26.68 -3.94
C LYS A 34 -13.87 25.84 -3.83
N PRO A 35 -13.87 24.58 -4.30
CA PRO A 35 -15.03 23.72 -4.15
C PRO A 35 -15.32 23.51 -2.65
N ASN A 36 -16.55 23.83 -2.27
CA ASN A 36 -17.06 23.75 -0.89
C ASN A 36 -17.87 22.47 -0.60
N SER A 37 -18.16 21.65 -1.62
CA SER A 37 -18.89 20.38 -1.46
C SER A 37 -18.25 19.25 -2.27
N LEU A 38 -18.46 17.99 -1.87
CA LEU A 38 -17.95 16.81 -2.60
C LEU A 38 -18.50 16.73 -4.03
N ALA A 39 -19.79 17.03 -4.23
CA ALA A 39 -20.41 17.04 -5.56
C ALA A 39 -19.73 18.03 -6.52
N SER A 40 -19.24 19.17 -6.01
CA SER A 40 -18.52 20.14 -6.84
C SER A 40 -17.14 19.65 -7.33
N LEU A 41 -16.63 18.53 -6.81
CA LEU A 41 -15.39 17.93 -7.28
C LEU A 41 -15.55 17.14 -8.58
N PHE A 42 -16.78 16.73 -8.89
CA PHE A 42 -17.10 15.82 -9.99
C PHE A 42 -18.18 16.43 -10.89
N PRO A 43 -17.84 17.51 -11.63
CA PRO A 43 -18.80 18.15 -12.51
C PRO A 43 -19.27 17.17 -13.59
N GLY A 44 -20.59 16.98 -13.69
CA GLY A 44 -21.17 16.05 -14.65
C GLY A 44 -21.10 14.57 -14.25
N GLU A 45 -20.85 14.26 -12.97
CA GLU A 45 -20.97 12.88 -12.48
C GLU A 45 -22.38 12.32 -12.79
N PRO A 46 -22.49 11.15 -13.44
CA PRO A 46 -23.77 10.53 -13.74
C PRO A 46 -24.61 10.27 -12.48
N THR A 47 -25.93 10.30 -12.61
CA THR A 47 -26.84 9.96 -11.49
C THR A 47 -27.21 8.48 -11.44
N ARG A 48 -26.94 7.72 -12.51
CA ARG A 48 -27.20 6.28 -12.61
C ARG A 48 -26.30 5.62 -13.66
N PRO A 49 -26.04 4.30 -13.56
CA PRO A 49 -25.39 3.55 -14.62
C PRO A 49 -26.27 3.48 -15.89
N SER A 50 -25.64 3.25 -17.04
CA SER A 50 -26.28 3.12 -18.36
C SER A 50 -25.44 2.21 -19.24
N VAL A 51 -25.95 1.01 -19.52
CA VAL A 51 -25.30 0.02 -20.40
C VAL A 51 -26.13 -0.10 -21.67
N ASN A 52 -25.56 0.33 -22.79
CA ASN A 52 -26.24 0.36 -24.09
C ASN A 52 -25.63 -0.65 -25.08
N VAL A 53 -24.41 -1.10 -24.83
CA VAL A 53 -23.66 -2.03 -25.68
C VAL A 53 -23.22 -3.23 -24.81
N PRO A 54 -23.24 -4.47 -25.34
CA PRO A 54 -22.69 -5.63 -24.62
C PRO A 54 -21.26 -5.37 -24.16
N ILE A 55 -20.90 -5.91 -23.00
CA ILE A 55 -19.56 -5.77 -22.42
C ILE A 55 -18.80 -7.10 -22.60
N PRO A 56 -17.63 -7.12 -23.29
CA PRO A 56 -16.99 -6.01 -24.00
C PRO A 56 -17.68 -5.70 -25.34
N GLY A 57 -17.74 -4.41 -25.69
CA GLY A 57 -18.32 -3.96 -26.96
C GLY A 57 -17.30 -3.96 -28.11
N PRO A 58 -17.69 -3.50 -29.31
CA PRO A 58 -16.81 -3.49 -30.48
C PRO A 58 -15.51 -2.69 -30.29
N ALA A 59 -15.55 -1.53 -29.62
CA ALA A 59 -14.37 -0.70 -29.38
C ALA A 59 -13.42 -1.37 -28.38
N ALA A 60 -13.95 -1.92 -27.27
CA ALA A 60 -13.16 -2.71 -26.33
C ALA A 60 -12.52 -3.93 -27.02
N LYS A 61 -13.27 -4.70 -27.81
CA LYS A 61 -12.74 -5.86 -28.55
C LYS A 61 -11.61 -5.48 -29.50
N LYS A 62 -11.76 -4.38 -30.25
CA LYS A 62 -10.70 -3.86 -31.12
C LYS A 62 -9.45 -3.49 -30.32
N CYS A 63 -9.61 -2.80 -29.19
CA CYS A 63 -8.51 -2.45 -28.30
C CYS A 63 -7.78 -3.69 -27.77
N LEU A 64 -8.52 -4.70 -27.30
CA LEU A 64 -7.95 -5.94 -26.77
C LEU A 64 -7.20 -6.73 -27.86
N ALA A 65 -7.72 -6.79 -29.09
CA ALA A 65 -7.04 -7.42 -30.22
C ALA A 65 -5.73 -6.72 -30.60
N GLU A 66 -5.67 -5.39 -30.46
CA GLU A 66 -4.41 -4.65 -30.64
C GLU A 66 -3.45 -4.89 -29.47
N LEU A 67 -3.95 -4.94 -28.23
CA LEU A 67 -3.14 -5.21 -27.05
C LEU A 67 -2.50 -6.61 -27.09
N ASP A 68 -3.25 -7.62 -27.56
CA ASP A 68 -2.81 -9.03 -27.66
C ASP A 68 -1.52 -9.22 -28.47
N LYS A 69 -1.22 -8.29 -29.38
CA LYS A 69 0.01 -8.29 -30.16
C LYS A 69 1.26 -8.05 -29.31
N TYR A 70 1.11 -7.44 -28.14
CA TYR A 70 2.22 -6.97 -27.30
C TYR A 70 2.16 -7.52 -25.87
N GLN A 71 0.96 -7.78 -25.35
CA GLN A 71 0.75 -8.19 -23.97
C GLN A 71 -0.52 -9.03 -23.87
N ASP A 72 -0.47 -10.11 -23.10
CA ASP A 72 -1.62 -11.00 -22.84
C ASP A 72 -2.81 -10.22 -22.21
N PRO A 73 -3.93 -10.07 -22.94
CA PRO A 73 -5.07 -9.28 -22.49
C PRO A 73 -6.13 -10.15 -21.80
N ARG A 74 -5.91 -11.46 -21.65
CA ARG A 74 -6.95 -12.40 -21.16
C ARG A 74 -7.39 -12.11 -19.72
N GLY A 75 -6.59 -11.38 -18.95
CA GLY A 75 -6.95 -10.89 -17.61
C GLY A 75 -7.70 -9.56 -17.59
N VAL A 76 -7.89 -8.89 -18.74
CA VAL A 76 -8.58 -7.60 -18.82
C VAL A 76 -10.09 -7.80 -18.73
N VAL A 77 -10.72 -7.15 -17.74
CA VAL A 77 -12.16 -7.23 -17.52
C VAL A 77 -12.92 -6.16 -18.31
N LEU A 78 -12.43 -4.93 -18.28
CA LEU A 78 -13.01 -3.76 -18.95
C LEU A 78 -11.90 -2.93 -19.60
N VAL A 79 -12.18 -2.32 -20.75
CA VAL A 79 -11.32 -1.31 -21.36
C VAL A 79 -11.88 0.06 -21.00
N GLN A 80 -11.10 0.90 -20.33
CA GLN A 80 -11.56 2.16 -19.77
C GLN A 80 -11.48 3.31 -20.78
N ASP A 81 -12.52 4.15 -20.81
CA ASP A 81 -12.45 5.53 -21.27
C ASP A 81 -12.09 6.43 -20.07
N VAL A 82 -10.80 6.75 -19.97
CA VAL A 82 -10.23 7.51 -18.83
C VAL A 82 -10.75 8.94 -18.82
N GLU A 83 -10.98 9.55 -19.98
CA GLU A 83 -11.40 10.95 -20.09
C GLU A 83 -12.84 11.14 -19.62
N ARG A 84 -13.72 10.18 -19.89
CA ARG A 84 -15.14 10.26 -19.53
C ARG A 84 -15.48 9.66 -18.16
N SER A 85 -14.60 8.86 -17.58
CA SER A 85 -14.77 8.35 -16.20
C SER A 85 -14.75 9.51 -15.19
N VAL A 86 -15.66 9.53 -14.21
CA VAL A 86 -15.76 10.65 -13.26
C VAL A 86 -16.37 10.20 -11.94
N GLY A 87 -15.81 10.64 -10.82
CA GLY A 87 -16.30 10.30 -9.48
C GLY A 87 -16.32 8.79 -9.26
N ASN A 88 -17.50 8.23 -9.01
CA ASN A 88 -17.72 6.79 -8.80
C ASN A 88 -18.09 6.04 -10.10
N TYR A 89 -18.08 6.71 -11.24
CA TYR A 89 -18.52 6.13 -12.51
C TYR A 89 -17.35 5.84 -13.44
N PHE A 90 -17.22 4.56 -13.79
CA PHE A 90 -16.32 4.07 -14.82
C PHE A 90 -17.05 4.12 -16.16
N VAL A 91 -16.42 4.76 -17.16
CA VAL A 91 -16.90 4.70 -18.54
C VAL A 91 -16.03 3.74 -19.30
N ASP A 92 -16.62 2.75 -19.98
CA ASP A 92 -15.87 1.82 -20.82
C ASP A 92 -15.63 2.41 -22.23
N ALA A 93 -14.77 1.75 -23.01
CA ALA A 93 -14.38 2.18 -24.36
C ALA A 93 -15.56 2.26 -25.35
N ASP A 94 -16.68 1.62 -25.03
CA ASP A 94 -17.91 1.62 -25.84
C ASP A 94 -18.93 2.66 -25.33
N GLY A 95 -18.58 3.42 -24.29
CA GLY A 95 -19.39 4.49 -23.72
C GLY A 95 -20.43 4.01 -22.71
N ASN A 96 -20.39 2.75 -22.27
CA ASN A 96 -21.21 2.30 -21.15
C ASN A 96 -20.75 2.99 -19.87
N VAL A 97 -21.72 3.39 -19.05
CA VAL A 97 -21.50 4.06 -17.76
C VAL A 97 -21.80 3.06 -16.65
N LEU A 98 -20.81 2.72 -15.83
CA LEU A 98 -20.90 1.72 -14.78
C LEU A 98 -20.67 2.40 -13.42
N LEU A 99 -21.52 2.09 -12.43
CA LEU A 99 -21.19 2.41 -11.04
C LEU A 99 -20.04 1.49 -10.63
N ASP A 100 -18.90 2.07 -10.30
CA ASP A 100 -17.70 1.32 -9.96
C ASP A 100 -17.59 1.11 -8.46
N VAL A 101 -17.93 -0.11 -8.03
CA VAL A 101 -17.75 -0.59 -6.65
C VAL A 101 -16.48 -1.43 -6.48
N PHE A 102 -15.58 -1.43 -7.47
CA PHE A 102 -14.32 -2.17 -7.45
C PHE A 102 -13.09 -1.26 -7.39
N SER A 103 -13.15 -0.05 -7.94
CA SER A 103 -12.17 1.04 -7.82
C SER A 103 -10.73 0.65 -8.19
N HIS A 104 -10.57 -0.03 -9.33
CA HIS A 104 -9.31 -0.65 -9.78
C HIS A 104 -8.63 -1.48 -8.68
N ILE A 105 -9.31 -2.52 -8.18
CA ILE A 105 -8.82 -3.39 -7.11
C ILE A 105 -8.50 -2.56 -5.86
N ALA A 106 -9.47 -1.75 -5.43
CA ALA A 106 -9.42 -0.96 -4.22
C ALA A 106 -8.23 0.03 -4.19
N SER A 107 -7.88 0.64 -5.34
CA SER A 107 -6.72 1.52 -5.48
C SER A 107 -7.01 2.97 -5.85
N ILE A 108 -8.19 3.27 -6.43
CA ILE A 108 -8.63 4.66 -6.64
C ILE A 108 -9.24 5.21 -5.34
N PRO A 109 -8.61 6.21 -4.68
CA PRO A 109 -9.00 6.58 -3.31
C PRO A 109 -10.07 7.67 -3.23
N VAL A 110 -10.15 8.57 -4.22
CA VAL A 110 -11.00 9.77 -4.18
C VAL A 110 -11.71 10.02 -5.52
N GLY A 111 -12.09 8.94 -6.20
CA GLY A 111 -12.85 8.98 -7.47
C GLY A 111 -12.03 9.33 -8.72
N TYR A 112 -12.60 9.04 -9.88
CA TYR A 112 -12.03 9.36 -11.19
C TYR A 112 -12.07 10.84 -11.50
N ASN A 113 -11.05 11.34 -12.21
CA ASN A 113 -10.94 12.73 -12.67
C ASN A 113 -11.27 13.79 -11.60
N ASN A 114 -10.81 13.54 -10.38
CA ASN A 114 -10.98 14.44 -9.24
C ASN A 114 -10.35 15.82 -9.52
N SER A 115 -11.18 16.87 -9.54
CA SER A 115 -10.75 18.21 -9.95
C SER A 115 -9.63 18.80 -9.12
N LEU A 116 -9.59 18.53 -7.81
CA LEU A 116 -8.51 19.00 -6.93
C LEU A 116 -7.16 18.35 -7.26
N ILE A 117 -7.16 17.08 -7.67
CA ILE A 117 -5.96 16.39 -8.12
C ILE A 117 -5.52 16.89 -9.49
N LEU A 118 -6.46 17.05 -10.42
CA LEU A 118 -6.18 17.61 -11.75
C LEU A 118 -5.59 19.02 -11.66
N ASP A 119 -6.08 19.85 -10.75
CA ASP A 119 -5.54 21.19 -10.54
C ASP A 119 -4.17 21.16 -9.86
N ALA A 120 -3.95 20.27 -8.89
CA ALA A 120 -2.63 20.07 -8.29
C ALA A 120 -1.58 19.62 -9.32
N ALA A 121 -2.00 18.76 -10.26
CA ALA A 121 -1.15 18.22 -11.33
C ALA A 121 -0.63 19.29 -12.30
N LYS A 122 -1.29 20.46 -12.38
CA LYS A 122 -0.88 21.60 -13.22
C LYS A 122 0.18 22.49 -12.57
N SER A 123 0.58 22.22 -11.32
CA SER A 123 1.55 23.05 -10.61
C SER A 123 3.00 22.78 -11.04
N ASP A 124 3.86 23.82 -10.99
CA ASP A 124 5.30 23.68 -11.25
C ASP A 124 5.96 22.63 -10.36
N LYS A 125 5.54 22.57 -9.09
CA LYS A 125 6.00 21.56 -8.12
C LYS A 125 5.73 20.14 -8.61
N TRP A 126 4.55 19.90 -9.18
CA TRP A 126 4.15 18.60 -9.73
C TRP A 126 4.93 18.29 -11.01
N ALA A 127 5.01 19.24 -11.94
CA ALA A 127 5.77 19.11 -13.18
C ALA A 127 7.25 18.79 -12.93
N GLN A 128 7.90 19.50 -12.00
CA GLN A 128 9.29 19.27 -11.63
C GLN A 128 9.53 17.88 -11.04
N ALA A 129 8.61 17.39 -10.21
CA ALA A 129 8.71 16.05 -9.61
C ALA A 129 8.46 14.92 -10.62
N ILE A 130 7.67 15.14 -11.68
CA ILE A 130 7.51 14.18 -12.79
C ILE A 130 8.81 14.03 -13.56
N VAL A 131 9.42 15.15 -13.98
CA VAL A 131 10.58 15.10 -14.90
C VAL A 131 11.91 14.84 -14.19
N ASN A 132 12.00 15.09 -12.88
CA ASN A 132 13.20 14.87 -12.07
C ASN A 132 12.96 13.80 -11.01
N ARG A 133 12.90 12.52 -11.41
CA ARG A 133 12.73 11.41 -10.47
C ARG A 133 14.08 11.07 -9.78
N PRO A 134 14.26 11.39 -8.48
CA PRO A 134 15.55 11.23 -7.82
C PRO A 134 15.76 9.80 -7.31
N ALA A 135 17.02 9.40 -7.15
CA ALA A 135 17.37 8.26 -6.33
C ALA A 135 17.35 8.66 -4.85
N LEU A 136 16.16 8.60 -4.21
CA LEU A 136 15.90 9.24 -2.91
C LEU A 136 16.84 8.83 -1.78
N GLY A 137 17.38 7.61 -1.82
CA GLY A 137 18.32 7.14 -0.80
C GLY A 137 19.73 7.75 -0.88
N MET A 138 20.08 8.39 -2.00
CA MET A 138 21.40 9.04 -2.19
C MET A 138 21.29 10.53 -2.52
N PHE A 139 20.32 10.90 -3.36
CA PHE A 139 20.17 12.25 -3.90
C PHE A 139 18.76 12.78 -3.68
N PRO A 140 18.26 12.85 -2.42
CA PRO A 140 16.94 13.39 -2.16
C PRO A 140 16.90 14.90 -2.48
N PRO A 141 15.77 15.43 -3.00
CA PRO A 141 15.59 16.86 -3.11
C PRO A 141 15.51 17.49 -1.71
N THR A 142 15.86 18.76 -1.59
CA THR A 142 15.83 19.50 -0.31
C THR A 142 14.44 19.54 0.34
N THR A 143 13.38 19.38 -0.45
CA THR A 143 11.99 19.34 0.01
C THR A 143 11.54 17.97 0.53
N TRP A 144 12.35 16.92 0.38
CA TRP A 144 11.92 15.55 0.69
C TRP A 144 11.50 15.33 2.15
N PRO A 145 12.23 15.83 3.18
CA PRO A 145 11.80 15.68 4.57
C PRO A 145 10.41 16.29 4.84
N GLN A 146 10.18 17.51 4.36
CA GLN A 146 8.88 18.17 4.50
C GLN A 146 7.78 17.44 3.72
N THR A 147 8.12 16.93 2.53
CA THR A 147 7.20 16.13 1.72
C THR A 147 6.75 14.88 2.46
N LEU A 148 7.68 14.14 3.07
CA LEU A 148 7.35 12.97 3.90
C LEU A 148 6.49 13.35 5.10
N HIS A 149 6.85 14.43 5.80
CA HIS A 149 6.11 14.93 6.95
C HIS A 149 4.65 15.21 6.60
N ASP A 150 4.42 16.00 5.55
CA ASP A 150 3.07 16.48 5.19
C ASP A 150 2.23 15.42 4.47
N SER A 151 2.86 14.38 3.93
CA SER A 151 2.19 13.25 3.27
C SER A 151 2.13 12.03 4.17
N LEU A 152 3.08 11.11 4.02
CA LEU A 152 3.07 9.77 4.58
C LEU A 152 3.15 9.78 6.11
N ILE A 153 4.08 10.54 6.70
CA ILE A 153 4.21 10.62 8.16
C ILE A 153 2.96 11.23 8.79
N SER A 154 2.29 12.18 8.14
CA SER A 154 1.02 12.73 8.63
C SER A 154 -0.07 11.67 8.76
N ALA A 155 0.04 10.55 8.05
CA ALA A 155 -0.86 9.41 8.09
C ALA A 155 -0.27 8.19 8.81
N ALA A 156 0.87 8.32 9.50
CA ALA A 156 1.47 7.20 10.21
C ALA A 156 0.52 6.65 11.29
N PRO A 157 0.40 5.31 11.44
CA PRO A 157 -0.32 4.72 12.55
C PRO A 157 0.21 5.18 13.91
N PRO A 158 -0.65 5.33 14.93
CA PRO A 158 -0.20 5.70 16.28
C PRO A 158 0.89 4.76 16.78
N GLY A 159 1.96 5.34 17.32
CA GLY A 159 3.10 4.59 17.86
C GLY A 159 4.14 4.14 16.82
N LEU A 160 3.98 4.48 15.53
CA LEU A 160 5.00 4.29 14.49
C LEU A 160 5.51 5.63 13.98
N THR A 161 6.83 5.85 14.04
CA THR A 161 7.45 7.17 13.80
C THR A 161 8.32 7.24 12.54
N GLN A 162 8.59 6.10 11.90
CA GLN A 162 9.46 5.98 10.75
C GLN A 162 8.69 5.49 9.54
N VAL A 163 9.16 5.84 8.34
CA VAL A 163 8.62 5.31 7.08
C VAL A 163 9.78 4.92 6.16
N PHE A 164 9.68 3.72 5.59
CA PHE A 164 10.45 3.34 4.41
C PHE A 164 9.54 3.40 3.19
N THR A 165 9.99 4.08 2.14
CA THR A 165 9.21 4.27 0.90
C THR A 165 9.61 3.26 -0.19
N GLY A 166 8.61 2.60 -0.75
CA GLY A 166 8.71 1.60 -1.82
C GLY A 166 7.91 1.99 -3.07
N GLN A 167 7.77 1.07 -4.03
CA GLN A 167 7.09 1.32 -5.31
C GLN A 167 5.68 0.72 -5.38
N CYS A 168 5.49 -0.46 -4.79
CA CYS A 168 4.21 -1.14 -4.74
C CYS A 168 4.10 -2.02 -3.49
N GLY A 169 2.90 -2.55 -3.21
CA GLY A 169 2.64 -3.39 -2.04
C GLY A 169 3.58 -4.60 -1.91
N ALA A 170 3.88 -5.30 -3.00
CA ALA A 170 4.80 -6.44 -2.95
C ALA A 170 6.20 -6.01 -2.48
N THR A 171 6.75 -4.92 -3.03
CA THR A 171 8.07 -4.40 -2.61
C THR A 171 8.06 -3.82 -1.20
N ALA A 172 6.91 -3.31 -0.73
CA ALA A 172 6.73 -2.86 0.64
C ALA A 172 6.85 -4.04 1.61
N ASN A 173 6.14 -5.14 1.34
CA ASN A 173 6.19 -6.37 2.13
C ASN A 173 7.60 -7.00 2.11
N GLU A 174 8.24 -7.13 0.94
CA GLU A 174 9.63 -7.62 0.83
C GLU A 174 10.62 -6.80 1.66
N SER A 175 10.44 -5.47 1.69
CA SER A 175 11.32 -4.58 2.46
C SER A 175 11.05 -4.65 3.96
N ALA A 176 9.79 -4.88 4.36
CA ALA A 176 9.42 -5.18 5.74
C ALA A 176 9.99 -6.53 6.19
N PHE A 177 9.96 -7.57 5.35
CA PHE A 177 10.58 -8.86 5.63
C PHE A 177 12.10 -8.73 5.83
N ARG A 178 12.78 -8.00 4.95
CA ARG A 178 14.21 -7.71 5.11
C ARG A 178 14.50 -6.94 6.40
N ALA A 179 13.71 -5.93 6.74
CA ALA A 179 13.84 -5.21 8.00
C ALA A 179 13.68 -6.15 9.20
N ALA A 180 12.70 -7.05 9.17
CA ALA A 180 12.48 -8.04 10.23
C ALA A 180 13.67 -9.00 10.37
N PHE A 181 14.18 -9.54 9.28
CA PHE A 181 15.37 -10.39 9.30
C PHE A 181 16.60 -9.65 9.83
N PHE A 182 16.83 -8.40 9.40
CA PHE A 182 17.96 -7.61 9.89
C PHE A 182 17.84 -7.31 11.38
N TYR A 183 16.64 -6.99 11.86
CA TYR A 183 16.36 -6.77 13.28
C TYR A 183 16.66 -8.03 14.10
N GLN A 184 16.15 -9.19 13.68
CA GLN A 184 16.36 -10.45 14.41
C GLN A 184 17.83 -10.88 14.40
N ALA A 185 18.52 -10.73 13.28
CA ALA A 185 19.95 -11.00 13.20
C ALA A 185 20.76 -10.05 14.10
N LEU A 186 20.41 -8.76 14.14
CA LEU A 186 21.06 -7.79 15.02
C LEU A 186 20.84 -8.14 16.50
N LYS A 187 19.61 -8.53 16.87
CA LYS A 187 19.29 -8.96 18.24
C LYS A 187 20.18 -10.13 18.67
N ARG A 188 20.30 -11.17 17.84
CA ARG A 188 21.20 -12.32 18.13
C ARG A 188 22.67 -11.93 18.22
N ARG A 189 23.14 -10.97 17.42
CA ARG A 189 24.52 -10.49 17.52
C ARG A 189 24.77 -9.74 18.83
N LYS A 190 23.79 -9.00 19.36
CA LYS A 190 23.91 -8.29 20.63
C LYS A 190 24.07 -9.21 21.84
N ASP A 191 23.69 -10.48 21.71
CA ASP A 191 23.89 -11.50 22.74
C ASP A 191 25.30 -12.11 22.72
N ARG A 192 26.13 -11.79 21.71
CA ARG A 192 27.53 -12.24 21.60
C ARG A 192 28.45 -11.32 22.40
N SER A 193 29.63 -11.81 22.75
CA SER A 193 30.70 -10.97 23.34
C SER A 193 31.17 -9.87 22.38
N ASP A 194 31.18 -10.15 21.07
CA ASP A 194 31.41 -9.16 20.01
C ASP A 194 30.21 -9.15 19.04
N PRO A 195 29.45 -8.04 18.95
CA PRO A 195 28.30 -7.91 18.07
C PRO A 195 28.66 -7.58 16.61
N SER A 196 29.94 -7.48 16.26
CA SER A 196 30.42 -7.20 14.91
C SER A 196 30.07 -8.33 13.92
N PHE A 197 30.16 -8.02 12.62
CA PHE A 197 30.03 -9.04 11.58
C PHE A 197 31.29 -9.93 11.57
N THR A 198 31.10 -11.24 11.55
CA THR A 198 32.22 -12.18 11.40
C THR A 198 32.62 -12.32 9.93
N GLU A 199 33.86 -12.72 9.68
CA GLU A 199 34.34 -13.01 8.31
C GLU A 199 33.55 -14.16 7.65
N GLU A 200 33.13 -15.16 8.44
CA GLU A 200 32.28 -16.25 7.99
C GLU A 200 30.91 -15.74 7.53
N GLU A 201 30.25 -14.86 8.31
CA GLU A 201 28.98 -14.25 7.92
C GLU A 201 29.11 -13.43 6.62
N LEU A 202 30.19 -12.67 6.49
CA LEU A 202 30.43 -11.81 5.32
C LEU A 202 30.70 -12.65 4.06
N SER A 203 31.49 -13.71 4.16
CA SER A 203 31.84 -14.56 3.02
C SER A 203 30.69 -15.49 2.59
N THR A 204 30.01 -16.14 3.53
CA THR A 204 28.93 -17.10 3.24
C THR A 204 27.66 -16.44 2.71
N CYS A 205 27.38 -15.18 3.07
CA CYS A 205 26.19 -14.47 2.56
C CYS A 205 26.23 -14.27 1.04
N LEU A 206 27.43 -14.08 0.46
CA LEU A 206 27.64 -13.93 -0.98
C LEU A 206 27.38 -15.22 -1.75
N SER A 207 27.39 -16.37 -1.06
CA SER A 207 27.11 -17.69 -1.63
C SER A 207 25.71 -18.20 -1.29
N ASN A 208 24.86 -17.37 -0.66
CA ASN A 208 23.52 -17.75 -0.19
C ASN A 208 23.49 -18.89 0.83
N ILE A 209 24.52 -19.04 1.66
CA ILE A 209 24.66 -20.12 2.64
C ILE A 209 24.72 -19.54 4.07
N PRO A 210 24.24 -20.25 5.11
CA PRO A 210 24.45 -19.89 6.51
C PRO A 210 25.95 -19.85 6.89
N PRO A 211 26.34 -19.06 7.92
CA PRO A 211 25.48 -18.19 8.73
C PRO A 211 25.13 -16.85 8.07
N GLY A 212 25.80 -16.48 6.97
CA GLY A 212 25.61 -15.19 6.30
C GLY A 212 24.21 -15.00 5.72
N SER A 213 23.61 -16.07 5.18
CA SER A 213 22.22 -16.13 4.74
C SER A 213 21.41 -17.06 5.66
N PRO A 214 20.83 -16.53 6.76
CA PRO A 214 20.18 -17.34 7.78
C PRO A 214 18.84 -17.93 7.28
N ALA A 215 18.50 -19.13 7.75
CA ALA A 215 17.26 -19.84 7.41
C ALA A 215 16.00 -19.31 8.14
N MET A 216 15.95 -18.02 8.46
CA MET A 216 14.79 -17.42 9.12
C MET A 216 13.53 -17.45 8.24
N SER A 217 12.37 -17.44 8.88
CA SER A 217 11.08 -17.57 8.19
C SER A 217 10.12 -16.41 8.47
N ILE A 218 9.15 -16.20 7.59
CA ILE A 218 7.99 -15.32 7.82
C ILE A 218 6.77 -16.23 7.95
N LEU A 219 6.07 -16.16 9.09
CA LEU A 219 4.81 -16.89 9.27
C LEU A 219 3.69 -16.09 8.61
N SER A 220 2.91 -16.74 7.74
CA SER A 220 1.70 -16.16 7.14
C SER A 220 0.47 -17.03 7.41
N PHE A 221 -0.68 -16.65 6.87
CA PHE A 221 -1.94 -17.35 7.06
C PHE A 221 -2.44 -18.01 5.77
N GLY A 222 -3.23 -19.07 5.89
CA GLY A 222 -4.00 -19.64 4.78
C GLY A 222 -4.89 -18.58 4.12
N LYS A 223 -5.13 -18.72 2.81
CA LYS A 223 -5.88 -17.79 1.95
C LYS A 223 -5.29 -16.37 1.79
N SER A 224 -4.18 -16.02 2.44
CA SER A 224 -3.61 -14.66 2.39
C SER A 224 -3.15 -14.21 1.00
N PHE A 225 -2.97 -12.90 0.81
CA PHE A 225 -2.30 -12.33 -0.37
C PHE A 225 -1.42 -11.14 -0.01
N HIS A 226 -0.10 -11.32 -0.12
CA HIS A 226 0.90 -10.30 0.22
C HIS A 226 1.70 -9.82 -0.99
N GLY A 227 1.35 -10.26 -2.20
CA GLY A 227 2.01 -9.89 -3.45
C GLY A 227 2.54 -11.09 -4.23
N ARG A 228 3.28 -10.77 -5.32
CA ARG A 228 3.71 -11.75 -6.34
C ARG A 228 5.21 -11.78 -6.62
N THR A 229 6.03 -10.97 -5.94
CA THR A 229 7.50 -11.17 -5.93
C THR A 229 7.83 -12.40 -5.09
N MET A 230 8.97 -13.06 -5.30
CA MET A 230 9.21 -14.42 -4.74
C MET A 230 9.05 -14.52 -3.21
N GLY A 231 9.49 -13.54 -2.42
CA GLY A 231 9.31 -13.53 -0.96
C GLY A 231 7.87 -13.24 -0.57
N ALA A 232 7.26 -12.20 -1.14
CA ALA A 232 5.84 -11.88 -0.96
C ALA A 232 4.92 -13.05 -1.36
N LEU A 233 5.22 -13.71 -2.47
CA LEU A 233 4.49 -14.87 -2.98
C LEU A 233 4.69 -16.10 -2.09
N SER A 234 5.86 -16.23 -1.45
CA SER A 234 6.12 -17.23 -0.42
C SER A 234 5.32 -16.99 0.85
N ALA A 235 4.78 -15.79 1.08
CA ALA A 235 3.79 -15.51 2.14
C ALA A 235 2.32 -15.60 1.65
N THR A 236 2.03 -15.41 0.36
CA THR A 236 0.69 -15.53 -0.26
C THR A 236 0.16 -16.96 -0.29
N ARG A 237 -1.13 -17.18 0.01
CA ARG A 237 -1.83 -18.48 0.00
C ARG A 237 -3.23 -18.44 -0.64
N SER A 238 -3.51 -17.48 -1.53
CA SER A 238 -4.87 -17.23 -2.04
C SER A 238 -5.36 -18.23 -3.11
N LYS A 239 -4.68 -18.35 -4.25
CA LYS A 239 -5.15 -19.14 -5.42
C LYS A 239 -3.98 -19.88 -6.09
N TRP A 240 -4.24 -21.07 -6.64
CA TRP A 240 -3.22 -21.90 -7.29
C TRP A 240 -2.53 -21.21 -8.47
N VAL A 241 -3.30 -20.46 -9.28
CA VAL A 241 -2.80 -19.76 -10.48
C VAL A 241 -1.77 -18.67 -10.15
N HIS A 242 -1.73 -18.21 -8.89
CA HIS A 242 -0.71 -17.26 -8.45
C HIS A 242 0.64 -17.94 -8.14
N LYS A 243 0.65 -19.27 -7.89
CA LYS A 243 1.73 -19.97 -7.19
C LYS A 243 2.34 -21.13 -7.97
N LEU A 244 1.54 -21.81 -8.79
CA LEU A 244 1.99 -22.98 -9.55
C LEU A 244 3.23 -22.61 -10.39
N ASP A 245 4.19 -23.51 -10.46
CA ASP A 245 5.45 -23.39 -11.23
C ASP A 245 6.45 -22.31 -10.76
N VAL A 246 6.21 -21.65 -9.62
CA VAL A 246 7.12 -20.64 -9.04
C VAL A 246 7.85 -21.18 -7.80
N PRO A 247 9.20 -21.13 -7.73
CA PRO A 247 9.94 -21.48 -6.52
C PRO A 247 9.50 -20.65 -5.31
N ALA A 248 9.45 -21.28 -4.13
CA ALA A 248 9.03 -20.65 -2.89
C ALA A 248 9.95 -21.01 -1.73
N PHE A 249 9.95 -20.16 -0.70
CA PHE A 249 10.59 -20.45 0.57
C PHE A 249 9.72 -21.40 1.40
N ASP A 250 10.34 -22.41 2.04
CA ASP A 250 9.69 -23.23 3.07
C ASP A 250 9.49 -22.36 4.31
N TRP A 251 8.30 -21.76 4.45
CA TRP A 251 7.89 -20.88 5.55
C TRP A 251 6.56 -21.33 6.16
N PRO A 252 6.34 -21.14 7.49
CA PRO A 252 5.14 -21.61 8.18
C PRO A 252 3.88 -20.90 7.72
N VAL A 253 2.77 -21.64 7.79
CA VAL A 253 1.44 -21.15 7.44
C VAL A 253 0.47 -21.58 8.52
N ALA A 254 -0.12 -20.63 9.23
CA ALA A 254 -1.21 -20.89 10.16
C ALA A 254 -2.57 -20.86 9.43
N ALA A 255 -3.60 -21.48 9.99
CA ALA A 255 -4.96 -21.26 9.51
C ALA A 255 -5.42 -19.86 9.91
N PHE A 256 -6.09 -19.12 9.02
CA PHE A 256 -6.81 -17.90 9.41
C PHE A 256 -8.16 -18.28 10.04
N PRO A 257 -8.71 -17.54 11.02
CA PRO A 257 -10.02 -17.83 11.57
C PRO A 257 -11.08 -17.98 10.47
N GLN A 258 -11.97 -18.95 10.63
CA GLN A 258 -13.10 -19.18 9.72
C GLN A 258 -14.37 -18.92 10.51
N LEU A 259 -14.86 -17.68 10.44
CA LEU A 259 -16.05 -17.27 11.16
C LEU A 259 -17.31 -17.87 10.51
N ARG A 260 -18.30 -18.15 11.34
CA ARG A 260 -19.65 -18.54 10.96
C ARG A 260 -20.60 -17.37 11.11
N TYR A 261 -21.56 -17.28 10.18
CA TYR A 261 -22.54 -16.22 10.09
C TYR A 261 -23.96 -16.79 10.22
N PRO A 262 -24.91 -16.05 10.82
CA PRO A 262 -24.76 -14.69 11.39
C PRO A 262 -23.89 -14.66 12.66
N LEU A 263 -23.04 -13.63 12.81
CA LEU A 263 -22.05 -13.57 13.90
C LEU A 263 -22.67 -13.66 15.30
N SER A 264 -23.88 -13.11 15.47
CA SER A 264 -24.62 -13.13 16.74
C SER A 264 -25.00 -14.53 17.19
N GLU A 265 -25.21 -15.47 16.26
CA GLU A 265 -25.64 -16.84 16.56
C GLU A 265 -24.45 -17.76 16.86
N TYR A 266 -23.29 -17.49 16.27
CA TYR A 266 -22.11 -18.37 16.34
C TYR A 266 -20.98 -17.78 17.20
N THR A 267 -21.31 -16.97 18.22
CA THR A 267 -20.30 -16.27 19.05
C THR A 267 -19.28 -17.24 19.65
N LYS A 268 -19.74 -18.38 20.21
CA LYS A 268 -18.88 -19.37 20.86
C LYS A 268 -17.98 -20.11 19.87
N GLU A 269 -18.54 -20.51 18.73
CA GLU A 269 -17.83 -21.18 17.65
C GLU A 269 -16.77 -20.26 17.04
N ASN A 270 -17.08 -18.97 16.91
CA ASN A 270 -16.17 -17.96 16.39
C ASN A 270 -15.03 -17.67 17.36
N ASP A 271 -15.31 -17.58 18.67
CA ASP A 271 -14.27 -17.51 19.71
C ASP A 271 -13.34 -18.74 19.68
N GLN A 272 -13.89 -19.94 19.45
CA GLN A 272 -13.10 -21.16 19.30
C GLN A 272 -12.27 -21.17 18.02
N ALA A 273 -12.80 -20.64 16.90
CA ALA A 273 -12.08 -20.52 15.65
C ALA A 273 -10.89 -19.55 15.76
N ASP A 274 -11.09 -18.43 16.44
CA ASP A 274 -10.01 -17.48 16.77
C ASP A 274 -8.93 -18.14 17.64
N GLN A 275 -9.32 -18.81 18.74
CA GLN A 275 -8.36 -19.48 19.63
C GLN A 275 -7.58 -20.58 18.91
N LYS A 276 -8.24 -21.40 18.11
CA LYS A 276 -7.58 -22.48 17.34
C LYS A 276 -6.52 -21.94 16.38
N SER A 277 -6.78 -20.78 15.76
CA SER A 277 -5.80 -20.08 14.92
C SER A 277 -4.59 -19.62 15.73
N LEU A 278 -4.82 -19.01 16.91
CA LEU A 278 -3.75 -18.54 17.80
C LEU A 278 -2.87 -19.68 18.33
N ASP A 279 -3.49 -20.78 18.76
CA ASP A 279 -2.78 -21.98 19.23
C ASP A 279 -1.85 -22.53 18.13
N GLU A 280 -2.33 -22.53 16.88
CA GLU A 280 -1.54 -22.97 15.73
C GLU A 280 -0.38 -22.01 15.43
N VAL A 281 -0.60 -20.68 15.52
CA VAL A 281 0.47 -19.69 15.38
C VAL A 281 1.57 -19.92 16.44
N GLU A 282 1.18 -20.08 17.71
CA GLU A 282 2.13 -20.32 18.81
C GLU A 282 2.91 -21.62 18.61
N ARG A 283 2.21 -22.70 18.24
CA ARG A 283 2.82 -24.00 17.93
C ARG A 283 3.82 -23.89 16.79
N LEU A 284 3.48 -23.20 15.70
CA LEU A 284 4.36 -23.02 14.55
C LEU A 284 5.58 -22.17 14.89
N ILE A 285 5.44 -21.08 15.64
CA ILE A 285 6.58 -20.27 16.07
C ILE A 285 7.61 -21.13 16.84
N ARG A 286 7.14 -21.93 17.79
CA ARG A 286 8.01 -22.81 18.61
C ARG A 286 8.64 -23.93 17.79
N LEU A 287 7.84 -24.64 16.98
CA LEU A 287 8.32 -25.71 16.11
C LEU A 287 9.41 -25.23 15.14
N TRP A 288 9.23 -24.06 14.53
CA TRP A 288 10.19 -23.53 13.56
C TRP A 288 11.49 -23.03 14.21
N LYS A 289 11.41 -22.58 15.47
CA LYS A 289 12.60 -22.30 16.28
C LYS A 289 13.41 -23.58 16.54
N GLU A 290 12.75 -24.69 16.90
CA GLU A 290 13.40 -25.99 17.12
C GLU A 290 14.03 -26.57 15.83
N ARG A 291 13.42 -26.31 14.67
CA ARG A 291 13.95 -26.68 13.35
C ARG A 291 15.16 -25.86 12.87
N SER A 292 15.67 -24.93 13.68
CA SER A 292 16.73 -23.95 13.30
C SER A 292 16.33 -22.99 12.16
N ASN A 293 15.02 -22.85 11.89
CA ASN A 293 14.46 -21.91 10.90
C ASN A 293 13.51 -20.90 11.57
N PRO A 294 13.94 -20.21 12.64
CA PRO A 294 13.05 -19.44 13.51
C PRO A 294 12.24 -18.38 12.75
N VAL A 295 10.99 -18.20 13.17
CA VAL A 295 10.09 -17.17 12.65
C VAL A 295 10.63 -15.80 13.06
N ALA A 296 10.89 -14.94 12.08
CA ALA A 296 11.33 -13.56 12.31
C ALA A 296 10.15 -12.62 12.53
N ALA A 297 9.06 -12.84 11.78
CA ALA A 297 7.84 -12.06 11.86
C ALA A 297 6.61 -12.89 11.47
N VAL A 298 5.46 -12.50 12.00
CA VAL A 298 4.13 -12.89 11.52
C VAL A 298 3.60 -11.76 10.63
N ILE A 299 3.14 -12.06 9.42
CA ILE A 299 2.43 -11.11 8.56
C ILE A 299 0.94 -11.45 8.49
N VAL A 300 0.08 -10.43 8.60
CA VAL A 300 -1.38 -10.59 8.59
C VAL A 300 -2.08 -9.42 7.91
N GLU A 301 -3.11 -9.69 7.11
CA GLU A 301 -4.05 -8.69 6.60
C GLU A 301 -5.15 -8.46 7.64
N PRO A 302 -5.62 -7.23 7.91
CA PRO A 302 -6.74 -7.02 8.83
C PRO A 302 -8.06 -7.65 8.39
N ILE A 303 -8.28 -7.67 7.08
CA ILE A 303 -9.34 -8.41 6.39
C ILE A 303 -8.65 -9.00 5.17
N GLN A 304 -8.70 -10.32 4.99
CA GLN A 304 -8.03 -10.95 3.84
C GLN A 304 -8.78 -10.61 2.56
N GLY A 305 -8.14 -9.91 1.63
CA GLY A 305 -8.79 -9.46 0.40
C GLY A 305 -8.97 -10.58 -0.62
N GLU A 306 -7.92 -10.85 -1.39
CA GLU A 306 -7.94 -11.85 -2.48
C GLU A 306 -8.29 -13.28 -2.05
N GLY A 307 -8.14 -13.56 -0.75
CA GLY A 307 -8.51 -14.83 -0.12
C GLY A 307 -10.02 -15.05 0.02
N GLY A 308 -10.84 -14.05 -0.28
CA GLY A 308 -12.29 -14.09 -0.20
C GLY A 308 -12.85 -13.36 1.02
N ASP A 309 -12.43 -12.12 1.23
CA ASP A 309 -12.96 -11.21 2.25
C ASP A 309 -13.10 -11.87 3.64
N ASN A 310 -12.08 -12.61 4.08
CA ASN A 310 -12.15 -13.34 5.35
C ASN A 310 -11.89 -12.37 6.52
N HIS A 311 -12.84 -12.31 7.47
CA HIS A 311 -12.74 -11.50 8.70
C HIS A 311 -12.27 -12.35 9.90
N ALA A 312 -11.68 -11.68 10.89
CA ALA A 312 -11.43 -12.20 12.23
C ALA A 312 -11.82 -11.15 13.28
N SER A 313 -12.04 -11.57 14.52
CA SER A 313 -12.47 -10.62 15.55
C SER A 313 -11.33 -9.67 15.97
N PRO A 314 -11.64 -8.44 16.45
CA PRO A 314 -10.64 -7.59 17.09
C PRO A 314 -9.88 -8.27 18.25
N LYS A 315 -10.52 -9.24 18.93
CA LYS A 315 -9.92 -10.01 20.02
C LYS A 315 -8.79 -10.90 19.50
N PHE A 316 -9.00 -11.61 18.39
CA PHE A 316 -7.95 -12.40 17.72
C PHE A 316 -6.70 -11.57 17.46
N PHE A 317 -6.84 -10.38 16.90
CA PHE A 317 -5.67 -9.53 16.59
C PHE A 317 -4.96 -8.97 17.82
N ARG A 318 -5.69 -8.65 18.91
CA ARG A 318 -5.07 -8.28 20.19
C ARG A 318 -4.27 -9.43 20.76
N GLU A 319 -4.84 -10.63 20.82
CA GLU A 319 -4.16 -11.81 21.36
C GLU A 319 -3.00 -12.26 20.46
N LEU A 320 -3.11 -12.08 19.13
CA LEU A 320 -2.00 -12.27 18.21
C LEU A 320 -0.86 -11.29 18.51
N ARG A 321 -1.15 -10.01 18.77
CA ARG A 321 -0.13 -9.03 19.16
C ARG A 321 0.57 -9.46 20.44
N GLU A 322 -0.17 -9.84 21.48
CA GLU A 322 0.41 -10.29 22.75
C GLU A 322 1.25 -11.56 22.58
N LEU A 323 0.79 -12.52 21.76
CA LEU A 323 1.55 -13.71 21.40
C LEU A 323 2.87 -13.36 20.71
N THR A 324 2.83 -12.51 19.68
CA THR A 324 4.07 -12.12 18.95
C THR A 324 5.09 -11.45 19.88
N LYS A 325 4.62 -10.57 20.78
CA LYS A 325 5.44 -9.92 21.80
C LYS A 325 6.07 -10.94 22.77
N ARG A 326 5.27 -11.87 23.30
CA ARG A 326 5.72 -12.91 24.23
C ARG A 326 6.79 -13.82 23.62
N GLU A 327 6.59 -14.22 22.37
CA GLU A 327 7.52 -15.11 21.66
C GLU A 327 8.70 -14.38 21.01
N GLY A 328 8.74 -13.04 21.08
CA GLY A 328 9.83 -12.22 20.54
C GLY A 328 9.90 -12.21 19.01
N VAL A 329 8.76 -12.44 18.33
CA VAL A 329 8.62 -12.33 16.88
C VAL A 329 7.93 -11.01 16.53
N LEU A 330 8.22 -10.45 15.35
CA LEU A 330 7.64 -9.18 14.94
C LEU A 330 6.23 -9.37 14.37
N LEU A 331 5.36 -8.36 14.51
CA LEU A 331 4.06 -8.30 13.85
C LEU A 331 4.10 -7.30 12.69
N ILE A 332 3.87 -7.80 11.47
CA ILE A 332 3.69 -6.99 10.25
C ILE A 332 2.20 -7.01 9.90
N VAL A 333 1.58 -5.83 9.88
CA VAL A 333 0.19 -5.68 9.43
C VAL A 333 0.19 -5.20 7.98
N ASP A 334 -0.36 -6.01 7.09
CA ASP A 334 -0.50 -5.70 5.66
C ASP A 334 -1.78 -4.91 5.39
N GLU A 335 -1.65 -3.59 5.34
CA GLU A 335 -2.73 -2.66 5.04
C GLU A 335 -2.64 -2.12 3.60
N VAL A 336 -2.02 -2.89 2.69
CA VAL A 336 -1.96 -2.54 1.27
C VAL A 336 -3.36 -2.33 0.69
N GLN A 337 -4.38 -3.08 1.13
CA GLN A 337 -5.75 -2.98 0.62
C GLN A 337 -6.74 -2.32 1.58
N THR A 338 -6.67 -2.67 2.86
CA THR A 338 -7.59 -2.20 3.91
C THR A 338 -7.33 -0.76 4.34
N GLY A 339 -6.08 -0.29 4.19
CA GLY A 339 -5.67 1.03 4.62
C GLY A 339 -6.25 2.17 3.78
N VAL A 340 -6.04 3.39 4.28
CA VAL A 340 -6.48 4.66 3.69
C VAL A 340 -8.00 4.76 3.61
N GLY A 341 -8.68 4.45 4.71
CA GLY A 341 -10.08 4.84 4.91
C GLY A 341 -11.15 3.82 4.54
N ALA A 342 -10.80 2.72 3.89
CA ALA A 342 -11.79 1.80 3.29
C ALA A 342 -12.75 1.18 4.32
N THR A 343 -12.33 1.05 5.57
CA THR A 343 -13.12 0.46 6.67
C THR A 343 -13.82 1.50 7.53
N GLY A 344 -13.67 2.80 7.23
CA GLY A 344 -14.19 3.89 8.08
C GLY A 344 -13.18 4.43 9.09
N LYS A 345 -11.99 3.85 9.19
CA LYS A 345 -10.80 4.41 9.85
C LYS A 345 -9.65 4.55 8.87
N MET A 346 -8.65 5.38 9.18
CA MET A 346 -7.49 5.57 8.28
C MET A 346 -6.76 4.24 8.08
N TRP A 347 -6.56 3.48 9.15
CA TRP A 347 -6.05 2.11 9.11
C TRP A 347 -7.03 1.15 9.77
N ALA A 348 -7.28 -0.02 9.17
CA ALA A 348 -8.23 -0.99 9.70
C ALA A 348 -7.80 -1.56 11.06
N HIS A 349 -6.50 -1.71 11.32
CA HIS A 349 -6.01 -2.20 12.61
C HIS A 349 -6.33 -1.27 13.79
N GLU A 350 -6.73 -0.02 13.54
CA GLU A 350 -7.22 0.89 14.58
C GLU A 350 -8.53 0.40 15.22
N TYR A 351 -9.24 -0.56 14.62
CA TYR A 351 -10.40 -1.21 15.25
C TYR A 351 -10.00 -2.25 16.30
N TRP A 352 -8.73 -2.68 16.33
CA TRP A 352 -8.26 -3.70 17.27
C TRP A 352 -8.05 -3.13 18.68
N ASN A 353 -7.80 -1.82 18.79
CA ASN A 353 -7.46 -1.13 20.03
C ASN A 353 -6.30 -1.84 20.76
N LEU A 354 -5.20 -2.07 20.04
CA LEU A 354 -4.01 -2.72 20.61
C LEU A 354 -3.40 -1.85 21.72
N GLU A 355 -2.92 -2.47 22.79
CA GLU A 355 -2.14 -1.79 23.84
C GLU A 355 -0.76 -1.36 23.34
N SER A 356 -0.15 -2.17 22.47
CA SER A 356 1.10 -1.86 21.79
C SER A 356 0.91 -1.89 20.26
N PRO A 357 1.46 -0.91 19.52
CA PRO A 357 1.30 -0.86 18.08
C PRO A 357 1.94 -2.11 17.43
N PRO A 358 1.51 -2.51 16.22
CA PRO A 358 2.27 -3.49 15.44
C PRO A 358 3.70 -3.00 15.21
N ASP A 359 4.63 -3.89 14.88
CA ASP A 359 6.03 -3.48 14.68
C ASP A 359 6.22 -2.82 13.30
N MET A 360 5.42 -3.25 12.31
CA MET A 360 5.39 -2.65 10.97
C MET A 360 3.97 -2.63 10.40
N VAL A 361 3.66 -1.61 9.61
CA VAL A 361 2.42 -1.52 8.81
C VAL A 361 2.78 -1.22 7.37
N THR A 362 2.50 -2.14 6.44
CA THR A 362 2.76 -1.93 5.01
C THR A 362 1.54 -1.31 4.32
N PHE A 363 1.78 -0.49 3.29
CA PHE A 363 0.73 0.22 2.57
C PHE A 363 1.06 0.38 1.09
N SER A 364 0.02 0.48 0.25
CA SER A 364 0.12 0.83 -1.17
C SER A 364 -1.26 1.27 -1.71
N LYS A 365 -1.68 0.81 -2.90
CA LYS A 365 -3.01 1.00 -3.53
C LYS A 365 -3.56 2.42 -3.32
N LYS A 366 -4.56 2.59 -2.44
CA LYS A 366 -5.23 3.87 -2.17
C LYS A 366 -4.29 4.99 -1.75
N MET A 367 -3.15 4.66 -1.13
CA MET A 367 -2.15 5.66 -0.78
C MET A 367 -1.49 6.29 -2.02
N GLN A 368 -1.54 5.62 -3.19
CA GLN A 368 -0.84 5.97 -4.44
C GLN A 368 0.70 6.04 -4.33
N ALA A 369 1.24 6.02 -3.11
CA ALA A 369 2.61 5.66 -2.77
C ALA A 369 2.63 4.26 -2.14
N ALA A 370 3.81 3.71 -1.89
CA ALA A 370 3.96 2.46 -1.16
C ALA A 370 5.09 2.55 -0.13
N GLY A 371 5.07 1.66 0.85
CA GLY A 371 6.07 1.64 1.90
C GLY A 371 5.62 0.86 3.12
N PHE A 372 6.40 1.00 4.19
CA PHE A 372 5.97 0.52 5.50
C PHE A 372 6.36 1.51 6.60
N TYR A 373 5.45 1.67 7.56
CA TYR A 373 5.74 2.37 8.81
C TYR A 373 6.40 1.41 9.80
N HIS A 374 7.28 1.94 10.63
CA HIS A 374 7.99 1.18 11.67
C HIS A 374 8.52 2.13 12.76
N ASN A 375 9.20 1.59 13.77
CA ASN A 375 9.96 2.39 14.74
C ASN A 375 11.46 2.35 14.52
N ILE A 376 12.18 3.28 15.15
CA ILE A 376 13.60 3.54 14.89
C ILE A 376 14.48 2.29 15.13
N GLU A 377 14.08 1.42 16.06
CA GLU A 377 14.80 0.19 16.41
C GLU A 377 14.85 -0.82 15.26
N MET A 378 13.90 -0.73 14.31
CA MET A 378 13.77 -1.62 13.15
C MET A 378 14.51 -1.07 11.93
N ARG A 379 15.10 0.13 12.03
CA ARG A 379 15.98 0.65 11.00
C ARG A 379 17.25 -0.23 10.92
N PRO A 380 17.66 -0.69 9.73
CA PRO A 380 18.88 -1.47 9.61
C PRO A 380 20.10 -0.70 10.14
N SER A 381 21.01 -1.39 10.83
CA SER A 381 22.19 -0.78 11.46
C SER A 381 23.22 -0.23 10.46
N HIS A 382 23.12 -0.59 9.19
CA HIS A 382 24.03 -0.16 8.13
C HIS A 382 23.22 0.39 6.94
N PRO A 383 23.73 1.43 6.25
CA PRO A 383 23.12 1.92 5.02
C PRO A 383 23.15 0.86 3.91
N TYR A 384 22.46 1.11 2.81
CA TYR A 384 22.40 0.24 1.62
C TYR A 384 21.79 -1.16 1.81
N ARG A 385 21.31 -1.52 3.01
CA ARG A 385 20.64 -2.81 3.24
C ARG A 385 19.18 -2.80 2.77
N ASN A 386 18.35 -1.96 3.37
CA ASN A 386 17.02 -1.65 2.83
C ASN A 386 17.17 -0.48 1.87
N PHE A 387 17.36 -0.80 0.59
CA PHE A 387 17.64 0.17 -0.46
C PHE A 387 17.13 -0.36 -1.80
N ASN A 388 16.84 0.56 -2.72
CA ASN A 388 16.69 0.33 -4.16
C ASN A 388 16.90 1.68 -4.88
N THR A 389 16.93 1.68 -6.20
CA THR A 389 17.24 2.87 -7.00
C THR A 389 16.39 4.09 -6.63
N TRP A 390 15.08 3.95 -6.45
CA TRP A 390 14.18 5.09 -6.32
C TRP A 390 13.70 5.36 -4.89
N MET A 391 13.58 4.33 -4.05
CA MET A 391 13.06 4.41 -2.68
C MET A 391 11.77 5.25 -2.57
N GLY A 392 10.78 4.92 -3.40
CA GLY A 392 9.55 5.71 -3.56
C GLY A 392 9.63 6.67 -4.74
N ASP A 393 8.78 7.68 -4.71
CA ASP A 393 8.70 8.69 -5.76
C ASP A 393 8.07 9.97 -5.17
N PRO A 394 8.75 11.14 -5.28
CA PRO A 394 8.20 12.40 -4.78
C PRO A 394 6.81 12.72 -5.31
N ILE A 395 6.51 12.40 -6.58
CA ILE A 395 5.20 12.71 -7.14
C ILE A 395 4.09 11.88 -6.50
N ARG A 396 4.40 10.65 -6.12
CA ARG A 396 3.46 9.77 -5.43
C ARG A 396 3.23 10.22 -4.00
N ALA A 397 4.26 10.73 -3.32
CA ALA A 397 4.10 11.34 -2.00
C ALA A 397 3.25 12.63 -2.06
N TYR A 398 3.42 13.46 -3.09
CA TYR A 398 2.55 14.63 -3.30
C TYR A 398 1.10 14.22 -3.60
N TYR A 399 0.89 13.16 -4.39
CA TYR A 399 -0.46 12.66 -4.61
C TYR A 399 -1.08 12.15 -3.29
N ALA A 400 -0.34 11.34 -2.52
CA ALA A 400 -0.75 10.88 -1.19
C ALA A 400 -1.14 12.05 -0.26
N GLN A 401 -0.36 13.14 -0.26
CA GLN A 401 -0.68 14.37 0.49
C GLN A 401 -2.08 14.90 0.15
N HIS A 402 -2.41 14.99 -1.14
CA HIS A 402 -3.71 15.51 -1.57
C HIS A 402 -4.85 14.56 -1.22
N ILE A 403 -4.64 13.25 -1.31
CA ILE A 403 -5.61 12.23 -0.89
C ILE A 403 -5.91 12.37 0.60
N ILE A 404 -4.87 12.39 1.44
CA ILE A 404 -5.02 12.52 2.90
C ILE A 404 -5.69 13.86 3.26
N SER A 405 -5.31 14.94 2.57
CA SER A 405 -5.92 16.25 2.76
C SER A 405 -7.42 16.24 2.44
N GLN A 406 -7.83 15.60 1.34
CA GLN A 406 -9.24 15.47 0.97
C GLN A 406 -10.03 14.61 1.96
N ILE A 407 -9.46 13.48 2.40
CA ILE A 407 -10.08 12.62 3.43
C ILE A 407 -10.43 13.43 4.67
N ARG A 408 -9.50 14.27 5.14
CA ARG A 408 -9.71 15.16 6.30
C ARG A 408 -10.69 16.28 5.99
N LYS A 409 -10.46 17.04 4.91
CA LYS A 409 -11.23 18.23 4.55
C LYS A 409 -12.72 17.94 4.38
N PHE A 410 -13.04 16.81 3.75
CA PHE A 410 -14.42 16.43 3.44
C PHE A 410 -14.99 15.37 4.39
N ASN A 411 -14.28 15.05 5.48
CA ASN A 411 -14.70 14.05 6.47
C ASN A 411 -15.10 12.70 5.83
N LEU A 412 -14.29 12.24 4.86
CA LEU A 412 -14.63 11.07 4.05
C LEU A 412 -14.78 9.79 4.88
N LEU A 413 -14.07 9.67 6.00
CA LEU A 413 -14.22 8.51 6.89
C LEU A 413 -15.63 8.42 7.48
N SER A 414 -16.25 9.55 7.83
CA SER A 414 -17.64 9.56 8.30
C SER A 414 -18.60 9.13 7.19
N LEU A 415 -18.38 9.61 5.95
CA LEU A 415 -19.15 9.20 4.79
C LEU A 415 -19.01 7.70 4.49
N VAL A 416 -17.80 7.14 4.61
CA VAL A 416 -17.56 5.70 4.47
C VAL A 416 -18.35 4.91 5.52
N ASN A 417 -18.32 5.33 6.79
CA ASN A 417 -19.08 4.66 7.85
C ASN A 417 -20.60 4.70 7.58
N GLN A 418 -21.14 5.85 7.14
CA GLN A 418 -22.56 5.99 6.81
C GLN A 418 -22.96 5.11 5.62
N THR A 419 -22.19 5.20 4.52
CA THR A 419 -22.47 4.45 3.28
C THR A 419 -22.28 2.95 3.49
N GLY A 420 -21.23 2.55 4.20
CA GLY A 420 -20.97 1.15 4.54
C GLY A 420 -22.06 0.55 5.42
N SER A 421 -22.55 1.30 6.42
CA SER A 421 -23.68 0.86 7.26
C SER A 421 -24.95 0.66 6.45
N HIS A 422 -25.24 1.59 5.53
CA HIS A 422 -26.39 1.47 4.64
C HIS A 422 -26.28 0.24 3.71
N LEU A 423 -25.13 0.08 3.06
CA LEU A 423 -24.87 -1.06 2.16
C LEU A 423 -24.98 -2.40 2.90
N LEU A 424 -24.35 -2.51 4.08
CA LEU A 424 -24.40 -3.75 4.87
C LEU A 424 -25.82 -4.09 5.33
N SER A 425 -26.61 -3.10 5.74
CA SER A 425 -28.02 -3.29 6.10
C SER A 425 -28.82 -3.82 4.90
N ALA A 426 -28.70 -3.17 3.73
CA ALA A 426 -29.41 -3.60 2.53
C ALA A 426 -29.01 -5.01 2.07
N LEU A 427 -27.72 -5.36 2.16
CA LEU A 427 -27.25 -6.72 1.87
C LEU A 427 -27.77 -7.75 2.87
N SER A 428 -27.89 -7.38 4.15
CA SER A 428 -28.46 -8.25 5.19
C SER A 428 -29.96 -8.50 4.95
N ASP A 429 -30.69 -7.47 4.54
CA ASP A 429 -32.10 -7.57 4.19
C ASP A 429 -32.30 -8.46 2.94
N LEU A 430 -31.42 -8.32 1.94
CA LEU A 430 -31.42 -9.17 0.75
C LEU A 430 -31.11 -10.63 1.09
N ALA A 431 -30.08 -10.89 1.91
CA ALA A 431 -29.74 -12.24 2.36
C ALA A 431 -30.90 -12.88 3.14
N SER A 432 -31.58 -12.11 4.00
CA SER A 432 -32.75 -12.58 4.74
C SER A 432 -33.94 -12.89 3.83
N SER A 433 -34.12 -12.12 2.76
CA SER A 433 -35.22 -12.30 1.81
C SER A 433 -34.95 -13.40 0.77
N HIS A 434 -33.68 -13.71 0.52
CA HIS A 434 -33.23 -14.66 -0.51
C HIS A 434 -32.14 -15.61 0.01
N PRO A 435 -32.40 -16.39 1.07
CA PRO A 435 -31.37 -17.19 1.75
C PRO A 435 -30.79 -18.32 0.90
N GLU A 436 -31.52 -18.77 -0.12
CA GLU A 436 -31.09 -19.84 -1.04
C GLU A 436 -30.07 -19.34 -2.10
N THR A 437 -29.95 -18.02 -2.29
CA THR A 437 -29.09 -17.42 -3.32
C THR A 437 -28.07 -16.42 -2.77
N ILE A 438 -28.36 -15.78 -1.64
CA ILE A 438 -27.51 -14.77 -1.02
C ILE A 438 -27.26 -15.17 0.43
N SER A 439 -26.02 -15.53 0.72
CA SER A 439 -25.52 -15.78 2.08
C SER A 439 -24.11 -15.20 2.23
N ASN A 440 -23.65 -15.07 3.48
CA ASN A 440 -22.25 -14.80 3.77
C ASN A 440 -21.42 -16.08 3.66
#